data_AF-A0A525HH81-F1
#
_entry.id   AF-A0A525HH81-F1
#
_cell.length_a   1.000
_cell.length_b   1.000
_cell.length_c   1.000
_cell.angle_alpha   90.00
_cell.angle_beta   90.00
_cell.angle_gamma   90.00
#
_symmetry.space_group_name_H-M   'P 1'
#
loop_
_entity.id
_entity.type
_entity.pdbx_description
1 polymer ?
#
loop_
_entity_poly.entity_id
_entity_poly.type
_entity_poly.pdbx_seq_one_letter_code
_entity_poly.pdbx_strand_id
1 'polypeptide(L)'
;MNKPGAIPGTITASIDAETLAIVEQLAQQRGITSAEFASEAVRRIAESEADFRAFIQVGIDAANRGDLIPHEEVMAELDAMIEKHRARCSK
;
A
#
# COMPACT_ATOMS: atom_id res chain seq x y z
N MET A 1 -11.01 10.95 13.37
CA MET A 1 -10.46 10.23 14.54
C MET A 1 -8.99 10.59 14.66
N ASN A 2 -8.60 11.42 15.63
CA ASN A 2 -7.19 11.72 15.89
C ASN A 2 -6.54 10.45 16.47
N LYS A 3 -5.52 9.90 15.80
CA LYS A 3 -4.64 8.90 16.43
C LYS A 3 -4.03 9.56 17.69
N PRO A 4 -4.16 8.98 18.89
CA PRO A 4 -3.49 9.50 20.08
C PRO A 4 -2.00 9.68 19.77
N GLY A 5 -1.42 10.80 20.20
CA GLY A 5 -0.04 11.18 19.89
C GLY A 5 0.90 10.00 20.11
N ALA A 6 1.48 9.49 19.01
CA ALA A 6 2.31 8.31 19.04
C ALA A 6 3.50 8.57 19.98
N ILE A 7 3.69 7.69 20.96
CA ILE A 7 4.87 7.72 21.82
C ILE A 7 6.07 7.34 20.93
N PRO A 8 7.14 8.15 20.88
CA PRO A 8 8.31 7.83 20.05
C PRO A 8 8.95 6.52 20.55
N GLY A 9 9.16 5.57 19.64
CA GLY A 9 9.89 4.33 19.87
C GLY A 9 11.20 4.31 19.08
N THR A 10 12.17 3.53 19.54
CA THR A 10 13.46 3.35 18.85
C THR A 10 13.63 1.91 18.40
N ILE A 11 14.04 1.72 17.15
CA ILE A 11 14.39 0.43 16.57
C ILE A 11 15.88 0.49 16.19
N THR A 12 16.67 -0.48 16.65
CA THR A 12 18.06 -0.66 16.23
C THR A 12 18.13 -1.84 15.28
N ALA A 13 18.61 -1.62 14.05
CA ALA A 13 18.76 -2.65 13.03
C ALA A 13 20.08 -2.45 12.28
N SER A 14 20.75 -3.56 11.96
CA SER A 14 21.92 -3.56 11.09
C SER A 14 21.47 -3.50 9.62
N ILE A 15 22.09 -2.62 8.84
CA ILE A 15 21.93 -2.55 7.38
C ILE A 15 23.30 -2.74 6.73
N ASP A 16 23.33 -3.31 5.53
CA ASP A 16 24.56 -3.47 4.77
C ASP A 16 25.09 -2.11 4.27
N ALA A 17 26.37 -2.08 3.90
CA ALA A 17 27.05 -0.85 3.53
C ALA A 17 26.51 -0.21 2.24
N GLU A 18 26.01 -1.02 1.30
CA GLU A 18 25.44 -0.53 0.05
C GLU A 18 24.12 0.19 0.32
N THR A 19 23.23 -0.43 1.09
CA THR A 19 21.96 0.17 1.53
C THR A 19 22.19 1.45 2.33
N LEU A 20 23.16 1.47 3.25
CA LEU A 20 23.50 2.66 4.03
C LEU A 20 23.92 3.83 3.12
N ALA A 21 24.78 3.57 2.13
CA ALA A 21 25.23 4.60 1.18
C ALA A 21 24.06 5.19 0.37
N ILE A 22 23.09 4.35 -0.04
CA ILE A 22 21.88 4.80 -0.73
C ILE A 22 21.03 5.69 0.19
N VAL A 23 20.82 5.28 1.45
CA VAL A 23 20.06 6.05 2.44
C VAL A 23 20.70 7.42 2.66
N GLU A 24 22.01 7.47 2.85
CA GLU A 24 22.76 8.72 3.05
C GLU A 24 22.64 9.65 1.85
N GLN A 25 22.78 9.12 0.62
CA GLN A 25 22.63 9.91 -0.60
C GLN A 25 21.23 10.50 -0.73
N LEU A 26 20.18 9.71 -0.47
CA LEU A 26 18.79 10.16 -0.56
C LEU A 26 18.45 11.19 0.53
N ALA A 27 18.98 10.99 1.74
CA ALA A 27 18.82 11.94 2.84
C ALA A 27 19.48 13.29 2.50
N GLN A 28 20.70 13.27 1.97
CA GLN A 28 21.43 14.46 1.53
C GLN A 28 20.66 15.22 0.43
N GLN A 29 20.13 14.53 -0.57
CA GLN A 29 19.33 15.15 -1.64
C GLN A 29 18.07 15.86 -1.12
N ARG A 30 17.54 15.42 0.03
CA ARG A 30 16.36 15.98 0.67
C ARG A 30 16.68 16.99 1.78
N GLY A 31 17.94 17.15 2.15
CA GLY A 31 18.38 18.02 3.24
C GLY A 31 17.95 17.54 4.63
N ILE A 32 17.78 16.24 4.82
CA ILE A 32 17.41 15.61 6.11
C ILE A 32 18.49 14.63 6.56
N THR A 33 18.42 14.16 7.81
CA THR A 33 19.33 13.14 8.32
C THR A 33 18.96 11.74 7.80
N SER A 34 19.94 10.83 7.76
CA SER A 34 19.70 9.41 7.43
C SER A 34 18.69 8.75 8.36
N ALA A 35 18.67 9.14 9.64
CA ALA A 35 17.71 8.64 10.63
C ALA A 35 16.28 9.12 10.35
N GLU A 36 16.10 10.39 9.99
CA GLU A 36 14.80 10.92 9.57
C GLU A 36 14.33 10.24 8.29
N PHE A 37 15.20 10.10 7.29
CA PHE A 37 14.88 9.37 6.07
C PHE A 37 14.44 7.93 6.36
N ALA A 38 15.20 7.20 7.18
CA ALA A 38 14.87 5.83 7.55
C ALA A 38 13.54 5.75 8.30
N SER A 39 13.28 6.66 9.24
CA SER A 39 12.01 6.73 9.96
C SER A 39 10.83 6.98 9.01
N GLU A 40 10.97 7.91 8.07
CA GLU A 40 9.94 8.18 7.07
C GLU A 40 9.69 6.99 6.14
N ALA A 41 10.76 6.34 5.68
CA ALA A 41 10.67 5.16 4.81
C ALA A 41 9.95 4.01 5.53
N VAL A 42 10.33 3.72 6.78
CA VAL A 42 9.68 2.69 7.61
C VAL A 42 8.21 3.03 7.83
N ARG A 43 7.88 4.28 8.17
CA ARG A 43 6.49 4.71 8.33
C ARG A 43 5.69 4.48 7.06
N ARG A 44 6.20 4.91 5.91
CA ARG A 44 5.49 4.79 4.63
C ARG A 44 5.21 3.33 4.27
N ILE A 45 6.21 2.46 4.44
CA ILE A 45 6.04 1.02 4.18
C ILE A 45 5.07 0.39 5.17
N ALA A 46 5.17 0.72 6.46
CA ALA A 46 4.26 0.21 7.47
C ALA A 46 2.81 0.63 7.22
N GLU A 47 2.58 1.88 6.81
CA GLU A 47 1.26 2.37 6.41
C GLU A 47 0.75 1.62 5.18
N SER A 48 1.55 1.52 4.10
CA SER A 48 1.12 0.82 2.89
C SER A 48 0.85 -0.66 3.12
N GLU A 49 1.67 -1.33 3.93
CA GLU A 49 1.49 -2.76 4.24
C GLU A 49 0.30 -3.00 5.16
N ALA A 50 0.07 -2.11 6.12
CA ALA A 50 -1.11 -2.19 6.98
C ALA A 50 -2.39 -2.00 6.16
N ASP A 51 -2.43 -0.99 5.28
CA ASP A 51 -3.57 -0.72 4.41
C ASP A 51 -3.80 -1.86 3.42
N PHE A 52 -2.74 -2.38 2.80
CA PHE A 52 -2.82 -3.51 1.88
C PHE A 52 -3.34 -4.76 2.59
N ARG A 53 -2.81 -5.09 3.77
CA ARG A 53 -3.28 -6.23 4.56
C ARG A 53 -4.74 -6.06 4.97
N ALA A 54 -5.14 -4.87 5.40
CA ALA A 54 -6.53 -4.58 5.75
C ALA A 54 -7.45 -4.78 4.54
N PHE A 55 -7.06 -4.30 3.36
CA PHE A 55 -7.80 -4.50 2.12
C PHE A 55 -7.97 -5.99 1.78
N ILE A 56 -6.90 -6.78 1.83
CA ILE A 56 -6.96 -8.22 1.57
C ILE A 56 -7.86 -8.94 2.59
N GLN A 57 -7.79 -8.54 3.86
CA GLN A 57 -8.60 -9.17 4.90
C GLN A 57 -10.10 -8.98 4.66
N VAL A 58 -10.53 -7.83 4.12
CA VAL A 58 -11.94 -7.60 3.75
C VAL A 58 -12.43 -8.67 2.75
N GLY A 59 -11.62 -9.01 1.75
CA GLY A 59 -11.95 -10.03 0.75
C GLY A 59 -11.95 -11.45 1.35
N ILE A 60 -10.98 -11.77 2.19
CA ILE A 60 -10.93 -13.05 2.92
C ILE A 60 -12.18 -13.21 3.78
N ASP A 61 -12.57 -12.16 4.51
CA ASP A 61 -13.73 -12.20 5.40
C ASP A 61 -15.03 -12.35 4.59
N ALA A 62 -15.16 -11.69 3.44
CA ALA A 62 -16.28 -11.88 2.52
C ALA A 62 -16.35 -13.33 2.02
N ALA A 63 -15.22 -13.89 1.58
CA ALA A 63 -15.15 -15.28 1.14
C ALA A 63 -15.55 -16.27 2.24
N ASN A 64 -15.07 -16.06 3.47
CA ASN A 64 -15.40 -16.88 4.63
C ASN A 64 -16.89 -16.84 5.00
N ARG A 65 -17.57 -15.72 4.75
CA ARG A 65 -19.03 -15.57 4.93
C ARG A 65 -19.84 -16.14 3.77
N GLY A 66 -19.18 -16.52 2.67
CA GLY A 66 -19.85 -16.94 1.43
C GLY A 66 -20.32 -15.77 0.56
N ASP A 67 -19.90 -14.53 0.85
CA ASP A 67 -20.20 -13.33 0.08
C ASP A 67 -19.32 -13.30 -1.20
N LEU A 68 -19.52 -14.26 -2.09
CA LEU A 68 -18.78 -14.42 -3.35
C LEU A 68 -19.72 -14.29 -4.54
N ILE A 69 -19.22 -13.70 -5.62
CA ILE A 69 -19.93 -13.62 -6.91
C ILE A 69 -19.44 -14.78 -7.79
N PRO A 70 -20.33 -15.57 -8.40
CA PRO A 70 -19.97 -16.61 -9.35
C PRO A 70 -19.17 -16.06 -10.54
N HIS A 71 -18.26 -16.88 -11.08
CA HIS A 71 -17.36 -16.45 -12.16
C HIS A 71 -18.13 -15.96 -13.40
N GLU A 72 -19.18 -16.68 -13.78
CA GLU A 72 -20.03 -16.35 -14.92
C GLU A 72 -20.69 -14.96 -14.79
N GLU A 73 -21.07 -14.59 -13.58
CA GLU A 73 -21.71 -13.29 -13.29
C GLU A 73 -20.67 -12.16 -13.37
N VAL A 74 -19.47 -12.35 -12.81
CA VAL A 74 -18.36 -11.39 -12.93
C VAL A 74 -18.01 -11.14 -14.40
N MET A 75 -17.91 -12.19 -15.22
CA MET A 75 -17.56 -12.05 -16.64
C MET A 75 -18.63 -11.30 -17.41
N ALA A 76 -19.91 -11.57 -17.14
CA ALA A 76 -21.02 -10.86 -17.76
C ALA A 76 -21.00 -9.36 -17.43
N GLU A 77 -20.72 -8.99 -16.18
CA GLU A 77 -20.57 -7.59 -15.78
C GLU A 77 -19.40 -6.89 -16.48
N LEU A 78 -18.25 -7.57 -16.56
CA LEU A 78 -17.06 -7.03 -17.23
C LEU A 78 -17.30 -6.78 -18.73
N ASP A 79 -17.95 -7.71 -19.43
CA ASP A 79 -18.32 -7.55 -20.84
C ASP A 79 -19.24 -6.35 -21.04
N ALA A 80 -20.23 -6.17 -20.15
CA ALA A 80 -21.13 -5.01 -20.18
C ALA A 80 -20.38 -3.68 -19.96
N MET A 81 -19.40 -3.65 -19.05
CA MET A 81 -18.55 -2.47 -18.82
C MET A 81 -17.68 -2.13 -20.04
N ILE A 82 -17.10 -3.15 -20.69
CA ILE A 82 -16.30 -2.98 -21.90
C ILE A 82 -17.15 -2.41 -23.04
N GLU A 83 -18.35 -2.94 -23.25
CA GLU A 83 -19.23 -2.48 -24.32
C GLU A 83 -19.68 -1.03 -24.09
N LYS A 84 -20.04 -0.68 -22.85
CA LYS A 84 -20.33 0.71 -22.46
C LYS A 84 -19.15 1.63 -22.72
N HIS A 85 -17.93 1.19 -22.45
CA HIS A 85 -16.72 1.97 -22.71
C HIS A 85 -16.50 2.17 -24.22
N ARG A 86 -16.64 1.11 -25.03
CA ARG A 86 -16.52 1.16 -26.49
C ARG A 86 -17.52 2.13 -27.10
N ALA A 87 -18.79 2.05 -26.69
CA ALA A 87 -19.85 2.94 -27.16
C ALA A 87 -19.60 4.43 -26.81
N ARG A 88 -18.84 4.70 -25.74
CA ARG A 88 -18.44 6.06 -25.36
C ARG A 88 -17.28 6.58 -26.21
N CYS A 89 -16.32 5.72 -26.55
CA CYS A 89 -15.12 6.08 -27.32
C CYS A 89 -15.33 6.03 -28.84
N SER A 90 -16.45 5.48 -29.31
CA SER A 90 -16.86 5.47 -30.73
C SER A 90 -17.76 6.65 -31.13
N LYS A 91 -18.05 7.57 -30.19
CA LYS A 91 -18.62 8.90 -30.43
C LYS A 91 -17.53 9.94 -30.55
#